data_AF-A0A2V3ILD2-F1
#
_entry.id   AF-A0A2V3ILD2-F1
#
_cell.length_a   1.000
_cell.length_b   1.000
_cell.length_c   1.000
_cell.angle_alpha   90.00
_cell.angle_beta   90.00
_cell.angle_gamma   90.00
#
_symmetry.space_group_name_H-M   'P 1'
#
loop_
_entity.id
_entity.type
_entity.pdbx_description
1 polymer ?
#
loop_
_entity_poly.entity_id
_entity_poly.type
_entity_poly.pdbx_seq_one_letter_code
_entity_poly.pdbx_strand_id
1 'polypeptide(L)'
;MTDASEKYWSGVVTHVHRLELHKEITQQAHLPLTFVGQAISSSQQRLSTPEKEAYAIYQVFRKLDYFFLGENPVHVYTDHRNLMFAFNPHAFEPTLGRHVITKVQRWALSLSQFDYTIEHILGKLNIFADMLKRWTKSYQTRQTSMGSVHSLVMRAK
;
A
#
# COMPACT_ATOMS: atom_id res chain seq x y z
N MET A 1 4.01 1.48 -5.32
CA MET A 1 4.02 2.22 -4.03
C MET A 1 2.68 2.01 -3.35
N THR A 2 2.64 1.83 -2.03
CA THR A 2 1.40 1.51 -1.31
C THR A 2 1.21 2.40 -0.10
N ASP A 3 -0.05 2.51 0.33
CA ASP A 3 -0.44 3.18 1.56
C ASP A 3 -1.60 2.47 2.24
N ALA A 4 -1.61 2.47 3.57
CA ALA A 4 -2.75 2.02 4.35
C ALA A 4 -3.11 3.03 5.45
N SER A 5 -4.41 3.21 5.63
CA SER A 5 -5.01 4.00 6.71
C SER A 5 -5.89 3.10 7.56
N GLU A 6 -6.54 3.66 8.58
CA GLU A 6 -7.51 2.92 9.39
C GLU A 6 -8.70 2.37 8.59
N LYS A 7 -9.10 3.07 7.52
CA LYS A 7 -10.35 2.79 6.80
C LYS A 7 -10.16 2.25 5.39
N TYR A 8 -9.01 2.52 4.78
CA TYR A 8 -8.75 2.19 3.37
C TYR A 8 -7.29 1.80 3.19
N TRP A 9 -7.04 0.94 2.22
CA TRP A 9 -5.72 0.76 1.64
C TRP A 9 -5.74 1.17 0.18
N SER A 10 -4.58 1.57 -0.33
CA SER A 10 -4.41 1.96 -1.72
C SER A 10 -3.00 1.66 -2.22
N GLY A 11 -2.85 1.58 -3.53
CA GLY A 11 -1.57 1.42 -4.20
C GLY A 11 -1.59 2.06 -5.57
N VAL A 12 -0.42 2.50 -6.00
CA VAL A 12 -0.14 2.94 -7.36
C VAL A 12 0.91 2.02 -7.98
N VAL A 13 0.70 1.70 -9.24
CA VAL A 13 1.68 1.04 -10.09
C VAL A 13 2.13 2.03 -11.15
N THR A 14 3.44 2.21 -11.25
CA THR A 14 4.07 3.12 -12.20
C THR A 14 5.08 2.35 -13.04
N HIS A 15 5.20 2.70 -14.31
CA HIS A 15 6.32 2.29 -15.13
C HIS A 15 7.48 3.27 -14.93
N VAL A 16 8.70 2.75 -14.79
CA VAL A 16 9.95 3.51 -14.78
C VAL A 16 10.88 2.84 -15.76
N HIS A 17 11.56 3.63 -16.60
CA HIS A 17 12.52 3.07 -17.54
C HIS A 17 13.69 2.43 -16.80
N ARG A 18 14.12 1.22 -17.19
CA ARG A 18 15.17 0.46 -16.47
C ARG A 18 16.46 1.24 -16.26
N LEU A 19 16.82 2.10 -17.21
CA LEU A 19 18.01 2.96 -17.11
C LEU A 19 17.92 3.99 -15.98
N GLU A 20 16.76 4.23 -15.38
CA GLU A 20 16.59 5.21 -14.31
C GLU A 20 16.59 4.61 -12.91
N LEU A 21 16.60 3.27 -12.78
CA LEU A 21 16.54 2.59 -11.48
C LEU A 21 17.73 2.90 -10.57
N HIS A 22 18.85 3.40 -11.12
CA HIS A 22 20.01 3.85 -10.36
C HIS A 22 19.84 5.25 -9.75
N LYS A 23 18.85 6.02 -10.19
CA LYS A 23 18.54 7.36 -9.67
C LYS A 23 17.70 7.23 -8.41
N GLU A 24 17.72 8.27 -7.57
CA GLU A 24 16.76 8.36 -6.46
C GLU A 24 15.32 8.36 -6.99
N ILE A 25 14.39 7.78 -6.24
CA ILE A 25 12.97 7.66 -6.63
C ILE A 25 12.34 9.01 -7.03
N THR A 26 12.76 10.11 -6.40
CA THR A 26 12.27 11.47 -6.69
C THR A 26 12.74 12.00 -8.05
N GLN A 27 13.79 11.42 -8.61
CA GLN A 27 14.39 11.79 -9.89
C GLN A 27 13.99 10.85 -11.03
N GLN A 28 13.31 9.75 -10.71
CA GLN A 28 12.81 8.80 -11.69
C GLN A 28 11.56 9.34 -12.39
N ALA A 29 11.46 9.14 -13.69
CA ALA A 29 10.27 9.46 -14.47
C ALA A 29 9.22 8.36 -14.30
N HIS A 30 8.39 8.52 -13.27
CA HIS A 30 7.27 7.62 -13.01
C HIS A 30 6.09 7.89 -13.95
N LEU A 31 5.78 6.95 -14.83
CA LEU A 31 4.57 6.96 -15.64
C LEU A 31 3.47 6.15 -14.94
N PRO A 32 2.39 6.77 -14.44
CA PRO A 32 1.33 6.03 -13.77
C PRO A 32 0.64 5.06 -14.73
N LEU A 33 0.57 3.78 -14.35
CA LEU A 33 -0.15 2.75 -15.10
C LEU A 33 -1.55 2.55 -14.54
N THR A 34 -1.65 2.38 -13.21
CA THR A 34 -2.94 2.15 -12.55
C THR A 34 -2.90 2.52 -11.08
N PHE A 35 -4.10 2.79 -10.55
CA PHE A 35 -4.37 3.03 -9.14
C PHE A 35 -5.38 2.01 -8.66
N VAL A 36 -5.14 1.44 -7.49
CA VAL A 36 -6.05 0.46 -6.86
C VAL A 36 -6.24 0.81 -5.40
N GLY A 37 -7.43 0.55 -4.87
CA GLY A 37 -7.70 0.74 -3.45
C GLY A 37 -9.01 0.10 -3.04
N GLN A 38 -9.19 -0.09 -1.74
CA GLN A 38 -10.43 -0.62 -1.18
C GLN A 38 -10.59 -0.21 0.28
N ALA A 39 -11.84 -0.14 0.72
CA ALA A 39 -12.16 -0.05 2.14
C ALA A 39 -11.67 -1.30 2.90
N ILE A 40 -11.17 -1.08 4.10
CA ILE A 40 -10.73 -2.10 5.04
C ILE A 40 -11.95 -2.66 5.76
N SER A 41 -12.08 -4.00 5.79
CA SER A 41 -13.19 -4.67 6.47
C SER A 41 -13.09 -4.54 8.00
N SER A 42 -14.18 -4.78 8.72
CA SER A 42 -14.20 -4.69 10.19
C SER A 42 -13.17 -5.62 10.86
N SER A 43 -12.85 -6.76 10.26
CA SER A 43 -11.81 -7.66 10.77
C SER A 43 -10.40 -7.11 10.54
N GLN A 44 -10.18 -6.43 9.42
CA GLN A 44 -8.90 -5.83 9.05
C GLN A 44 -8.64 -4.50 9.79
N GLN A 45 -9.68 -3.81 10.27
CA GLN A 45 -9.52 -2.60 11.09
C GLN A 45 -8.77 -2.87 12.40
N ARG A 46 -8.85 -4.10 12.92
CA ARG A 46 -8.12 -4.55 14.12
C ARG A 46 -6.64 -4.82 13.88
N LEU A 47 -6.19 -4.81 12.63
CA LEU A 47 -4.77 -4.94 12.31
C LEU A 47 -4.03 -3.69 12.79
N SER A 48 -2.82 -3.91 13.30
CA SER A 48 -1.88 -2.82 13.59
C SER A 48 -1.46 -2.10 12.31
N THR A 49 -0.96 -0.87 12.43
CA THR A 49 -0.49 -0.08 11.28
C THR A 49 0.50 -0.82 10.37
N PRO A 50 1.58 -1.47 10.89
CA PRO A 50 2.46 -2.27 10.04
C PRO A 50 1.74 -3.42 9.32
N GLU A 51 0.81 -4.10 10.00
CA GLU A 51 0.04 -5.18 9.38
C GLU A 51 -0.87 -4.67 8.26
N LYS A 52 -1.46 -3.48 8.43
CA LYS A 52 -2.32 -2.86 7.41
C LYS A 52 -1.52 -2.47 6.16
N GLU A 53 -0.33 -1.91 6.34
CA GLU A 53 0.56 -1.55 5.23
C GLU A 53 1.08 -2.80 4.50
N ALA A 54 1.51 -3.83 5.22
CA ALA A 54 1.89 -5.11 4.62
C ALA A 54 0.70 -5.77 3.88
N TYR A 55 -0.49 -5.66 4.45
CA TYR A 55 -1.71 -6.15 3.82
C TYR A 55 -2.02 -5.38 2.53
N ALA A 56 -1.79 -4.07 2.49
CA ALA A 56 -1.94 -3.26 1.29
C ALA A 56 -1.01 -3.73 0.17
N ILE A 57 0.27 -3.98 0.48
CA ILE A 57 1.23 -4.56 -0.48
C ILE A 57 0.69 -5.88 -1.03
N TYR A 58 0.35 -6.82 -0.16
CA TYR A 58 -0.20 -8.12 -0.54
C TYR A 58 -1.44 -8.00 -1.45
N GLN A 59 -2.37 -7.10 -1.12
CA GLN A 59 -3.59 -6.90 -1.89
C GLN A 59 -3.33 -6.28 -3.26
N VAL A 60 -2.38 -5.35 -3.37
CA VAL A 60 -1.99 -4.78 -4.67
C VAL A 60 -1.45 -5.87 -5.60
N PHE A 61 -0.54 -6.71 -5.11
CA PHE A 61 -0.04 -7.85 -5.89
C PHE A 61 -1.14 -8.81 -6.30
N ARG A 62 -2.08 -9.12 -5.39
CA ARG A 62 -3.18 -10.04 -5.70
C ARG A 62 -4.20 -9.51 -6.69
N LYS A 63 -4.47 -8.20 -6.69
CA LYS A 63 -5.44 -7.61 -7.61
C LYS A 63 -4.86 -7.29 -8.97
N LEU A 64 -3.54 -7.13 -9.04
CA LEU A 64 -2.81 -6.72 -10.23
C LEU A 64 -1.77 -7.79 -10.61
N ASP A 65 -2.05 -9.05 -10.31
CA ASP A 65 -1.16 -10.17 -10.59
C ASP A 65 -0.72 -10.21 -12.06
N TYR A 66 -1.65 -9.95 -12.98
CA TYR A 66 -1.39 -9.83 -14.41
C TYR A 66 -0.38 -8.74 -14.80
N PHE A 67 -0.14 -7.72 -13.97
CA PHE A 67 0.93 -6.74 -14.18
C PHE A 67 2.31 -7.23 -13.72
N PHE A 68 2.34 -8.15 -12.75
CA PHE A 68 3.55 -8.57 -12.05
C PHE A 68 4.03 -9.97 -12.44
N LEU A 69 3.20 -10.75 -13.14
CA LEU A 69 3.58 -12.02 -13.73
C LEU A 69 4.46 -11.75 -14.97
N GLY A 70 5.73 -12.14 -14.91
CA GLY A 70 6.67 -12.02 -16.04
C GLY A 70 8.12 -11.90 -15.59
N GLU A 71 9.00 -11.55 -16.52
CA GLU A 71 10.46 -11.48 -16.30
C GLU A 71 10.95 -10.12 -15.78
N ASN A 72 10.05 -9.15 -15.58
CA ASN A 72 10.46 -7.82 -15.12
C ASN A 72 10.38 -7.74 -13.60
N PRO A 73 11.48 -7.40 -12.91
CA PRO A 73 11.47 -7.25 -11.47
C PRO A 73 10.58 -6.09 -11.05
N VAL A 74 9.81 -6.30 -9.98
CA VAL A 74 8.89 -5.31 -9.41
C VAL A 74 9.53 -4.65 -8.20
N HIS A 75 9.71 -3.33 -8.25
CA HIS A 75 10.20 -2.57 -7.11
C HIS A 75 9.03 -2.07 -6.23
N VAL A 76 8.99 -2.53 -4.99
CA VAL A 76 7.98 -2.16 -3.99
C VAL A 76 8.56 -1.14 -3.03
N TYR A 77 8.08 0.10 -3.13
CA TYR A 77 8.46 1.14 -2.17
C TYR A 77 7.44 1.28 -1.03
N THR A 78 7.95 1.28 0.20
CA THR A 78 7.19 1.45 1.44
C THR A 78 7.85 2.49 2.35
N ASP A 79 7.07 3.21 3.15
CA ASP A 79 7.58 4.12 4.19
C ASP A 79 7.78 3.44 5.55
N HIS A 80 7.60 2.12 5.62
CA HIS A 80 7.79 1.34 6.83
C HIS A 80 9.01 0.43 6.76
N ARG A 81 10.11 0.86 7.39
CA ARG A 81 11.40 0.16 7.36
C ARG A 81 11.32 -1.32 7.78
N ASN A 82 10.53 -1.62 8.80
CA ASN A 82 10.37 -2.99 9.32
C ASN A 82 9.74 -3.96 8.31
N LEU A 83 8.97 -3.46 7.33
CA LEU A 83 8.36 -4.31 6.31
C LEU A 83 9.39 -4.87 5.33
N MET A 84 10.53 -4.19 5.13
CA MET A 84 11.62 -4.75 4.32
C MET A 84 12.10 -6.09 4.89
N PHE A 85 12.20 -6.18 6.22
CA PHE A 85 12.64 -7.39 6.91
C PHE A 85 11.54 -8.45 6.94
N ALA A 86 10.29 -8.05 7.15
CA ALA A 86 9.18 -9.00 7.25
C ALA A 86 8.86 -9.69 5.91
N PHE A 87 9.10 -9.02 4.77
CA PHE A 87 8.96 -9.59 3.44
C PHE A 87 10.24 -10.25 2.90
N ASN A 88 11.37 -10.11 3.58
CA ASN A 88 12.63 -10.75 3.21
C ASN A 88 12.95 -11.92 4.17
N PRO A 89 12.86 -13.18 3.70
CA PRO A 89 13.09 -14.36 4.54
C PRO A 89 14.52 -14.48 5.09
N HIS A 90 15.49 -13.75 4.53
CA HIS A 90 16.90 -13.78 4.95
C HIS A 90 17.31 -12.64 5.87
N ALA A 91 16.41 -11.70 6.18
CA ALA A 91 16.76 -10.49 6.91
C ALA A 91 16.75 -10.70 8.43
N PHE A 92 17.91 -10.48 9.07
CA PHE A 92 18.13 -10.63 10.51
C PHE A 92 17.92 -9.29 11.23
N GLU A 93 16.68 -8.91 11.49
CA GLU A 93 16.27 -8.03 12.62
C GLU A 93 14.79 -7.66 12.49
N PRO A 94 13.86 -8.41 13.11
CA PRO A 94 12.50 -7.95 13.19
C PRO A 94 12.28 -7.20 14.51
N THR A 95 12.18 -5.86 14.44
CA THR A 95 11.67 -5.02 15.54
C THR A 95 10.15 -5.16 15.73
N LEU A 96 9.47 -5.91 14.84
CA LEU A 96 8.04 -6.18 14.90
C LEU A 96 7.72 -7.32 15.87
N GLY A 97 6.54 -7.28 16.48
CA GLY A 97 6.06 -8.39 17.31
C GLY A 97 5.93 -9.69 16.52
N ARG A 98 6.28 -10.83 17.13
CA ARG A 98 6.28 -12.16 16.49
C ARG A 98 5.01 -12.46 15.69
N HIS A 99 3.84 -12.11 16.23
CA HIS A 99 2.55 -12.32 15.56
C HIS A 99 2.41 -11.55 14.24
N VAL A 100 2.91 -10.32 14.17
CA VAL A 100 2.91 -9.49 12.96
C VAL A 100 3.80 -10.14 11.91
N ILE A 101 5.03 -10.49 12.30
CA ILE A 101 5.99 -11.17 11.42
C ILE A 101 5.37 -12.42 10.81
N THR A 102 4.77 -13.30 11.62
CA THR A 102 4.20 -14.55 11.12
C THR A 102 3.08 -14.32 10.10
N LYS A 103 2.25 -13.28 10.25
CA LYS A 103 1.22 -12.96 9.24
C LYS A 103 1.84 -12.41 7.96
N VAL A 104 2.76 -11.46 8.09
CA VAL A 104 3.42 -10.85 6.94
C VAL A 104 4.23 -11.88 6.17
N GLN A 105 4.90 -12.82 6.85
CA GLN A 105 5.60 -13.93 6.22
C GLN A 105 4.67 -14.86 5.42
N ARG A 106 3.44 -15.12 5.88
CA ARG A 106 2.46 -15.88 5.07
C ARG A 106 2.10 -15.14 3.78
N TRP A 107 1.98 -13.82 3.85
CA TRP A 107 1.76 -13.01 2.66
C TRP A 107 3.00 -13.01 1.76
N ALA A 108 4.20 -12.84 2.31
CA ALA A 108 5.46 -12.93 1.56
C ALA A 108 5.61 -14.28 0.85
N LEU A 109 5.27 -15.40 1.50
CA LEU A 109 5.21 -16.71 0.87
C LEU A 109 4.22 -16.75 -0.29
N SER A 110 3.06 -16.12 -0.16
CA SER A 110 2.09 -16.01 -1.27
C SER A 110 2.61 -15.16 -2.42
N LEU A 111 3.51 -14.20 -2.13
CA LEU A 111 4.14 -13.34 -3.13
C LEU A 111 5.41 -13.95 -3.72
N SER A 112 5.87 -15.11 -3.24
CA SER A 112 7.12 -15.76 -3.71
C SER A 112 7.12 -16.15 -5.18
N GLN A 113 5.95 -16.17 -5.82
CA GLN A 113 5.80 -16.39 -7.26
C GLN A 113 6.17 -15.17 -8.12
N PHE A 114 6.33 -13.99 -7.52
CA PHE A 114 6.69 -12.75 -8.21
C PHE A 114 8.16 -12.42 -7.95
N ASP A 115 8.85 -11.92 -8.98
CA ASP A 115 10.18 -11.33 -8.81
C ASP A 115 10.02 -9.89 -8.32
N TYR A 116 10.20 -9.68 -7.02
CA TYR A 116 10.07 -8.35 -6.41
C TYR A 116 11.18 -8.05 -5.40
N THR A 117 11.52 -6.77 -5.33
CA THR A 117 12.36 -6.19 -4.29
C THR A 117 11.54 -5.21 -3.47
N ILE A 118 11.80 -5.13 -2.17
CA ILE A 118 11.14 -4.17 -1.29
C ILE A 118 12.16 -3.19 -0.73
N GLU A 119 11.88 -1.91 -0.91
CA GLU A 119 12.78 -0.81 -0.55
C GLU A 119 12.04 0.20 0.32
N HIS A 120 12.72 0.65 1.38
CA HIS A 120 12.21 1.70 2.24
C HIS A 120 12.53 3.07 1.67
N ILE A 121 11.52 3.91 1.55
CA ILE A 121 11.65 5.33 1.23
C ILE A 121 11.14 6.17 2.39
N LEU A 122 11.70 7.36 2.59
CA LEU A 122 11.15 8.27 3.60
C LEU A 122 9.71 8.64 3.22
N GLY A 123 8.77 8.63 4.16
CA GLY A 123 7.36 8.95 3.89
C GLY A 123 7.14 10.29 3.18
N LYS A 124 8.00 11.29 3.44
CA LYS A 124 8.00 12.59 2.73
C LYS A 124 8.27 12.49 1.23
N LEU A 125 8.95 11.43 0.79
CA LEU A 125 9.28 11.14 -0.60
C LEU A 125 8.24 10.22 -1.26
N ASN A 126 7.34 9.63 -0.48
CA ASN A 126 6.24 8.82 -0.98
C ASN A 126 5.08 9.71 -1.48
N ILE A 127 5.39 10.55 -2.48
CA ILE A 127 4.47 11.56 -3.02
C ILE A 127 3.15 10.95 -3.52
N PHE A 128 3.22 9.73 -4.06
CA PHE A 128 2.04 9.02 -4.55
C PHE A 128 1.14 8.54 -3.40
N ALA A 129 1.71 8.04 -2.30
CA ALA A 129 0.93 7.71 -1.12
C ALA A 129 0.27 8.97 -0.52
N ASP A 130 0.99 10.09 -0.42
CA ASP A 130 0.40 11.34 0.08
C ASP A 130 -0.74 11.83 -0.84
N MET A 131 -0.57 11.74 -2.17
CA MET A 131 -1.63 12.06 -3.13
C MET A 131 -2.87 11.16 -2.93
N LEU A 132 -2.68 9.85 -2.77
CA LEU A 132 -3.77 8.90 -2.52
C LEU A 132 -4.49 9.16 -1.20
N LYS A 133 -3.75 9.51 -0.13
CA LYS A 133 -4.33 9.95 1.15
C LYS A 133 -5.22 11.17 0.98
N ARG A 134 -4.75 12.18 0.24
CA ARG A 134 -5.50 13.43 0.00
C ARG A 134 -6.79 13.16 -0.77
N TRP A 135 -6.74 12.37 -1.84
CA TRP A 135 -7.93 12.00 -2.61
C TRP A 135 -8.94 11.21 -1.76
N THR A 136 -8.47 10.27 -0.95
CA THR A 136 -9.33 9.49 -0.07
C THR A 136 -10.02 10.37 0.98
N LYS A 137 -9.29 11.33 1.57
CA LYS A 137 -9.87 12.32 2.51
C LYS A 137 -10.95 13.16 1.85
N SER A 138 -10.69 13.69 0.65
CA SER A 138 -11.68 14.48 -0.09
C SER A 138 -12.95 13.69 -0.40
N TYR A 139 -12.82 12.40 -0.71
CA TYR A 139 -13.98 11.53 -0.95
C TYR A 139 -14.79 11.29 0.34
N GLN A 140 -14.12 11.05 1.47
CA GLN A 140 -14.79 10.90 2.76
C GLN A 140 -15.56 12.17 3.16
N THR A 141 -14.96 13.35 3.02
CA THR A 141 -15.61 14.64 3.32
C THR A 141 -16.90 14.82 2.52
N ARG A 142 -16.92 14.41 1.24
CA ARG A 142 -18.12 14.47 0.40
C ARG A 142 -19.21 13.49 0.83
N GLN A 143 -18.83 12.28 1.28
CA GLN A 143 -19.81 11.30 1.76
C GLN A 143 -20.42 11.70 3.11
N THR A 144 -19.64 12.26 4.04
CA THR A 144 -20.19 12.78 5.31
C THR A 144 -21.06 14.00 5.09
N SER A 145 -20.73 14.89 4.14
CA SER A 145 -21.62 16.01 3.80
C SER A 145 -22.93 15.54 3.17
N MET A 146 -22.91 14.54 2.27
CA MET A 146 -24.14 13.96 1.71
C MET A 146 -24.97 13.17 2.74
N GLY A 147 -24.33 12.41 3.62
CA GLY A 147 -25.01 11.66 4.68
C GLY A 147 -25.66 12.56 5.74
N SER A 148 -25.04 13.73 6.02
CA SER A 148 -25.62 14.72 6.93
C SER A 148 -26.85 15.43 6.37
N VAL A 149 -26.95 15.58 5.04
CA VAL A 149 -28.15 16.15 4.39
C VAL A 149 -29.32 15.17 4.51
N HIS A 150 -29.05 13.86 4.39
CA HIS A 150 -30.10 12.85 4.49
C HIS A 150 -30.64 12.68 5.93
N SER A 151 -29.79 12.80 6.95
CA SER A 151 -30.22 12.76 8.36
C SER A 151 -30.93 14.04 8.82
N LEU A 152 -30.62 15.19 8.22
CA LEU A 152 -31.33 16.45 8.50
C LEU A 152 -32.75 16.44 7.91
N VAL A 153 -32.94 15.86 6.72
CA VAL A 153 -34.27 15.71 6.09
C VAL A 153 -35.17 14.72 6.84
N MET A 154 -34.61 13.69 7.49
CA MET A 154 -35.38 12.75 8.31
C MET A 154 -35.73 13.25 9.71
N ARG A 155 -35.10 14.32 10.22
CA ARG A 155 -35.44 14.95 11.51
C ARG A 155 -36.48 16.07 11.41
N ALA A 156 -36.93 16.41 10.20
CA ALA A 156 -37.89 17.48 9.94
C ALA A 156 -39.30 16.98 9.58
N LYS A 157 -39.67 15.77 10.02
CA LYS A 157 -41.02 15.22 9.92
C LYS A 157 -41.55 14.81 11.28
#